data_AF-S2Z2Q2-F1
#
_entry.id   AF-S2Z2Q2-F1
#
_cell.length_a   1.000
_cell.length_b   1.000
_cell.length_c   1.000
_cell.angle_alpha   90.00
_cell.angle_beta   90.00
_cell.angle_gamma   90.00
#
_symmetry.space_group_name_H-M   'P 1'
#
loop_
_entity.id
_entity.type
_entity.pdbx_description
1 polymer ?
#
loop_
_entity_poly.entity_id
_entity_poly.type
_entity_poly.pdbx_seq_one_letter_code
_entity_poly.pdbx_strand_id
1 'polypeptide(L)' 'MSMWVILTIVSVALGFVAFTIAFAMFYYKKSKWAILALMGAAFLLVTVIPLYVAIWQAAYV' A
#
# COMPACT_ATOMS: atom_id res chain seq x y z
N MET A 1 2.23 -14.67 -15.70
CA MET A 1 1.45 -13.65 -14.96
C MET A 1 1.72 -12.30 -15.60
N SER A 2 0.71 -11.45 -15.84
CA SER A 2 0.94 -10.16 -16.50
C SER A 2 1.71 -9.20 -15.59
N MET A 3 2.46 -8.27 -16.18
CA MET A 3 3.24 -7.26 -15.44
C MET A 3 2.37 -6.46 -14.47
N TRP A 4 1.15 -6.12 -14.89
CA TRP A 4 0.17 -5.40 -14.07
C TRP A 4 -0.26 -6.16 -12.82
N VAL A 5 -0.47 -7.48 -12.94
CA VAL A 5 -0.82 -8.32 -11.79
C VAL A 5 0.35 -8.40 -10.81
N ILE A 6 1.59 -8.52 -11.32
CA ILE A 6 2.80 -8.47 -10.48
C ILE A 6 2.88 -7.14 -9.72
N LEU A 7 2.66 -6.02 -10.42
CA LEU A 7 2.71 -4.69 -9.83
C LEU A 7 1.67 -4.51 -8.71
N THR A 8 0.44 -4.98 -8.92
CA THR A 8 -0.61 -4.96 -7.88
C THR A 8 -0.22 -5.82 -6.68
N ILE A 9 0.27 -7.04 -6.89
CA ILE A 9 0.65 -7.95 -5.79
C ILE A 9 1.78 -7.35 -4.96
N VAL A 10 2.85 -6.87 -5.59
CA VAL A 10 4.01 -6.29 -4.90
C VAL A 10 3.61 -5.02 -4.16
N SER A 11 2.80 -4.16 -4.78
CA SER A 11 2.32 -2.93 -4.16
C SER A 11 1.51 -3.22 -2.90
N VAL A 12 0.52 -4.11 -2.99
CA VAL A 12 -0.33 -4.50 -1.85
C VAL A 12 0.51 -5.16 -0.75
N ALA A 13 1.45 -6.04 -1.10
CA ALA A 13 2.33 -6.68 -0.13
C ALA A 13 3.17 -5.66 0.65
N LEU A 14 3.78 -4.69 -0.04
CA LEU A 14 4.52 -3.60 0.60
C LEU A 14 3.60 -2.73 1.48
N GLY A 15 2.37 -2.49 1.05
CA GLY A 15 1.37 -1.78 1.83
C GLY A 15 1.03 -2.49 3.15
N PHE A 16 0.87 -3.81 3.14
CA PHE A 16 0.67 -4.60 4.36
C PHE A 16 1.89 -4.58 5.28
N VAL A 17 3.11 -4.61 4.74
CA VAL A 17 4.34 -4.45 5.52
C VAL A 17 4.36 -3.08 6.20
N ALA A 18 4.10 -2.01 5.46
CA ALA A 18 4.05 -0.65 6.01
C ALA A 18 2.98 -0.52 7.11
N PHE A 19 1.80 -1.11 6.92
CA PHE A 19 0.74 -1.12 7.93
C PHE A 19 1.15 -1.91 9.18
N THR A 20 1.79 -3.07 9.02
CA THR A 20 2.27 -3.89 10.13
C THR A 20 3.33 -3.15 10.94
N ILE A 21 4.26 -2.46 10.27
CA ILE A 21 5.26 -1.60 10.93
C ILE A 21 4.57 -0.45 11.66
N ALA A 22 3.59 0.21 11.05
CA ALA A 22 2.83 1.29 11.69
C ALA A 22 2.12 0.80 12.96
N PHE A 23 1.50 -0.40 12.91
CA PHE A 23 0.85 -1.02 14.04
C PHE A 23 1.83 -1.38 15.15
N ALA A 24 2.98 -1.96 14.82
CA ALA A 24 4.04 -2.22 15.79
C ALA A 24 4.53 -0.92 16.44
N MET A 25 4.74 0.15 15.66
CA MET A 25 5.13 1.46 16.17
C MET A 25 4.06 2.07 17.09
N PHE A 26 2.78 1.89 16.77
CA PHE A 26 1.68 2.30 17.63
C PHE A 26 1.69 1.55 18.96
N TYR A 27 1.87 0.22 18.93
CA TYR A 27 1.97 -0.61 20.13
C TYR A 27 3.14 -0.18 21.04
N TYR A 28 4.30 0.10 20.46
CA TYR A 28 5.48 0.60 21.18
C TYR A 28 5.44 2.11 21.47
N LYS A 29 4.30 2.78 21.29
CA LYS A 29 4.08 4.21 21.58
C LYS A 29 5.14 5.12 20.94
N LYS A 30 5.56 4.80 19.72
CA LYS A 30 6.54 5.58 18.95
C LYS A 30 5.90 6.86 18.37
N SER A 31 6.68 7.63 17.63
CA SER A 31 6.27 8.92 17.06
C SER A 31 4.97 8.83 16.25
N LYS A 32 3.99 9.68 16.60
CA LYS A 32 2.69 9.78 15.93
C LYS A 32 2.83 10.12 14.45
N TRP A 33 3.76 11.01 14.11
CA TRP A 33 3.99 11.43 12.73
C TRP A 33 4.50 10.29 11.86
N ALA A 34 5.39 9.45 12.39
CA ALA A 34 5.89 8.29 11.67
C ALA A 34 4.81 7.23 11.43
N ILE A 35 3.94 7.00 12.43
CA ILE A 35 2.79 6.10 12.29
C ILE A 35 1.84 6.61 11.20
N LEU A 36 1.47 7.89 11.23
CA LEU A 36 0.60 8.48 10.21
C LEU A 36 1.20 8.43 8.81
N ALA A 37 2.51 8.70 8.67
CA ALA A 37 3.21 8.60 7.40
C ALA A 37 3.17 7.16 6.85
N LEU A 38 3.44 6.16 7.68
CA LEU A 38 3.38 4.74 7.28
C LEU A 38 1.95 4.29 6.96
N MET A 39 0.96 4.74 7.72
CA MET A 39 -0.45 4.45 7.43
C MET A 39 -0.89 5.09 6.11
N GLY A 40 -0.47 6.33 5.84
CA GLY A 40 -0.71 7.00 4.56
C GLY A 40 -0.05 6.27 3.40
N ALA A 41 1.22 5.86 3.56
CA ALA A 41 1.93 5.07 2.55
C ALA A 41 1.24 3.71 2.30
N ALA A 42 0.83 3.01 3.37
CA ALA A 42 0.08 1.77 3.26
C ALA A 42 -1.24 1.97 2.49
N PHE A 43 -1.98 3.03 2.78
CA PHE A 43 -3.20 3.37 2.06
C PHE A 43 -2.96 3.58 0.56
N LEU A 44 -1.93 4.34 0.18
CA LEU A 44 -1.58 4.57 -1.23
C LEU A 44 -1.22 3.26 -1.95
N LEU A 45 -0.41 2.42 -1.30
CA LEU A 45 0.05 1.15 -1.85
C LEU A 45 -1.06 0.11 -1.98
N VAL A 46 -1.96 -0.01 -1.00
CA VAL A 46 -3.03 -1.01 -1.02
C VAL A 46 -4.25 -0.55 -1.82
N THR A 47 -4.48 0.77 -1.93
CA THR A 47 -5.73 1.30 -2.49
C THR A 47 -5.52 2.06 -3.79
N VAL A 48 -4.69 3.10 -3.76
CA VAL A 48 -4.59 4.04 -4.89
C VAL A 48 -3.90 3.40 -6.08
N ILE A 49 -2.79 2.68 -5.86
CA ILE A 49 -2.08 2.00 -6.95
C ILE A 49 -2.94 0.90 -7.58
N PRO A 50 -3.55 -0.04 -6.83
CA PRO A 50 -4.43 -1.05 -7.43
C PRO A 50 -5.65 -0.46 -8.14
N LEU A 51 -6.25 0.60 -7.59
CA LEU A 51 -7.35 1.30 -8.25
C LEU A 51 -6.91 1.91 -9.59
N TYR A 52 -5.76 2.57 -9.63
CA TYR A 52 -5.20 3.12 -10.87
C TYR A 52 -4.93 2.02 -11.90
N VAL A 53 -4.32 0.91 -11.49
CA VAL A 53 -4.07 -0.24 -12.39
C VAL A 53 -5.39 -0.82 -12.93
N ALA A 54 -6.41 -0.95 -12.08
CA ALA A 54 -7.71 -1.47 -12.50
C ALA A 54 -8.40 -0.55 -13.52
N ILE A 55 -8.42 0.76 -13.27
CA ILE A 55 -8.98 1.74 -14.21
C ILE A 55 -8.20 1.73 -15.53
N TRP A 56 -6.87 1.71 -15.47
CA TRP A 56 -6.03 1.67 -16.67
C TRP A 56 -6.29 0.43 -17.51
N GLN A 57 -6.38 -0.75 -16.88
CA GLN A 57 -6.72 -1.97 -17.59
C GLN A 57 -8.12 -1.90 -18.21
N ALA A 58 -9.12 -1.45 -17.46
CA ALA A 58 -10.49 -1.38 -17.99
C ALA A 58 -10.65 -0.36 -19.15
N ALA A 59 -9.86 0.71 -19.16
CA ALA A 59 -9.98 1.77 -20.16
C ALA A 59 -9.12 1.56 -21.41
N TYR A 60 -7.99 0.85 -21.31
CA TYR A 60 -6.96 0.84 -22.36
C TYR A 60 -6.40 -0.53 -22.74
N VAL A 61 -6.74 -1.61 -22.01
CA VAL A 61 -6.25 -2.97 -22.27
C VAL A 61 -7.41 -3.88 -22.65
#